data_AF-A0AAN6GJF7-F1
#
_entry.id   AF-A0AAN6GJF7-F1
#
_cell.length_a   1.000
_cell.length_b   1.000
_cell.length_c   1.000
_cell.angle_alpha   90.00
_cell.angle_beta   90.00
_cell.angle_gamma   90.00
#
_symmetry.space_group_name_H-M   'P 1'
#
loop_
_entity.id
_entity.type
_entity.pdbx_description
1 polymer ?
#
loop_
_entity_poly.entity_id
_entity_poly.type
_entity_poly.pdbx_seq_one_letter_code
_entity_poly.pdbx_strand_id
1 'polypeptide(L)' 'MSAPIGTVYGTPPHAKTQRLLALAKYAGLELKLSDTIPPRGDTKKPEYLAKFPLARM' A
#
# COMPACT_ATOMS: atom_id res chain seq x y z
N MET A 1 -15.30 -4.97 -15.53
CA MET A 1 -14.66 -3.96 -14.65
C MET A 1 -14.31 -4.66 -13.35
N SER A 2 -13.04 -4.99 -13.13
CA SER A 2 -12.61 -5.50 -11.83
C SER A 2 -12.61 -4.31 -10.87
N ALA A 3 -13.26 -4.45 -9.72
CA ALA A 3 -13.20 -3.43 -8.68
C ALA A 3 -12.02 -3.78 -7.77
N PRO A 4 -11.15 -2.81 -7.41
CA PRO A 4 -10.01 -3.11 -6.56
C PRO A 4 -10.50 -3.58 -5.20
N ILE A 5 -10.00 -4.73 -4.77
CA ILE A 5 -10.41 -5.38 -3.52
C ILE A 5 -9.91 -4.63 -2.29
N GLY A 6 -8.96 -3.72 -2.47
CA GLY A 6 -8.38 -2.92 -1.40
C GLY A 6 -7.24 -2.02 -1.87
N THR A 7 -6.70 -1.27 -0.92
CA THR A 7 -5.58 -0.35 -1.12
C THR A 7 -4.37 -0.81 -0.32
N VAL A 8 -3.24 -0.98 -1.00
CA VAL A 8 -1.92 -1.20 -0.39
C VAL A 8 -1.27 0.15 -0.16
N TYR A 9 -0.91 0.44 1.08
CA TYR A 9 -0.12 1.61 1.44
C TYR A 9 1.35 1.19 1.45
N GLY A 10 2.06 1.54 0.38
CA GLY A 10 3.29 0.87 -0.04
C GLY A 10 4.19 1.81 -0.82
N THR A 11 5.52 1.60 -0.81
CA THR A 11 6.37 2.14 -1.90
C THR A 11 6.61 1.03 -2.94
N PRO A 12 6.56 1.33 -4.26
CA PRO A 12 6.86 0.36 -5.32
C PRO A 12 8.20 -0.39 -5.19
N PRO A 13 9.33 0.23 -4.77
CA PRO A 13 10.60 -0.49 -4.62
C PRO A 13 10.64 -1.42 -3.40
N HIS A 14 9.69 -1.33 -2.48
CA HIS A 14 9.71 -2.15 -1.27
C HIS A 14 9.22 -3.58 -1.56
N ALA A 15 10.02 -4.58 -1.18
CA ALA A 15 9.77 -6.00 -1.47
C ALA A 15 8.38 -6.48 -1.02
N LYS A 16 7.87 -6.00 0.13
CA LYS A 16 6.52 -6.35 0.61
C LYS A 16 5.42 -5.85 -0.33
N THR A 17 5.56 -4.61 -0.83
CA THR A 17 4.60 -4.01 -1.78
C THR A 17 4.59 -4.79 -3.08
N GLN A 18 5.76 -5.07 -3.64
CA GLN A 18 5.89 -5.82 -4.90
C GLN A 18 5.28 -7.22 -4.78
N ARG A 19 5.52 -7.91 -3.66
CA ARG A 19 4.96 -9.23 -3.41
C ARG A 19 3.43 -9.21 -3.37
N LEU A 20 2.83 -8.20 -2.74
CA LEU A 20 1.37 -8.03 -2.69
C LEU A 20 0.79 -7.75 -4.08
N LEU A 21 1.43 -6.86 -4.86
CA LEU A 21 0.99 -6.55 -6.22
C LEU A 21 1.11 -7.76 -7.15
N ALA A 22 2.22 -8.51 -7.05
CA ALA A 22 2.42 -9.74 -7.82
C ALA A 22 1.40 -10.82 -7.46
N LEU A 23 1.12 -11.00 -6.16
CA LEU A 23 0.11 -11.95 -5.68
C LEU A 23 -1.29 -11.57 -6.17
N ALA A 24 -1.66 -10.29 -6.10
CA ALA A 24 -2.94 -9.82 -6.61
C ALA A 24 -3.08 -10.08 -8.11
N LYS A 25 -2.05 -9.75 -8.89
CA LYS A 25 -2.01 -10.04 -10.32
C LYS A 25 -2.13 -11.55 -10.61
N TYR A 26 -1.46 -12.39 -9.84
CA TYR A 26 -1.54 -13.85 -9.96
C TYR A 26 -2.95 -14.38 -9.64
N ALA A 27 -3.61 -13.82 -8.63
CA ALA A 27 -4.96 -14.20 -8.23
C ALA A 27 -6.07 -13.58 -9.11
N GLY A 28 -5.73 -12.77 -10.11
CA GLY A 28 -6.71 -12.04 -10.93
C GLY A 28 -7.43 -10.91 -10.18
N LEU A 29 -6.84 -10.43 -9.07
CA LEU A 29 -7.38 -9.39 -8.20
C LEU A 29 -6.70 -8.05 -8.50
N GLU A 30 -7.45 -6.96 -8.38
CA GLU A 30 -6.89 -5.61 -8.47
C GLU A 30 -6.64 -5.03 -7.08
N LEU A 31 -5.42 -4.51 -6.85
CA LEU A 31 -5.08 -3.72 -5.67
C LEU A 31 -4.73 -2.31 -6.10
N LYS A 32 -5.28 -1.31 -5.40
CA LYS A 32 -4.84 0.08 -5.54
C LYS A 32 -3.55 0.29 -4.77
N LEU A 33 -2.52 0.83 -5.40
CA LEU A 33 -1.31 1.25 -4.70
C LEU A 33 -1.44 2.72 -4.28
N SER A 34 -1.40 2.98 -2.98
CA SER A 34 -1.21 4.32 -2.42
C SER A 34 0.26 4.49 -2.10
N ASP A 35 0.96 5.24 -2.96
CA ASP A 35 2.38 5.49 -2.78
C ASP A 35 2.61 6.24 -1.46
N THR A 36 3.37 5.63 -0.54
CA THR A 36 3.56 6.14 0.82
C THR A 36 5.05 6.09 1.12
N ILE A 37 5.76 7.22 1.09
CA ILE A 37 7.22 7.22 1.20
C ILE A 37 7.62 7.65 2.62
N PRO A 38 8.20 6.75 3.46
CA PRO A 38 8.57 7.13 4.84
C PRO A 38 9.56 8.31 4.92
N PRO A 39 10.60 8.41 4.07
CA PRO A 39 11.46 9.61 4.01
C PRO A 39 10.71 10.92 3.73
N ARG A 40 9.55 10.87 3.06
CA ARG A 40 8.70 12.03 2.76
C ARG A 40 7.78 12.40 3.92
N GLY A 41 7.77 11.61 4.99
CA GLY A 41 6.91 11.81 6.15
C GLY A 41 5.46 11.36 5.92
N ASP A 42 5.17 10.61 4.85
CA ASP A 42 3.81 10.14 4.54
C ASP A 42 3.23 9.28 5.67
N THR A 43 4.08 8.54 6.40
CA THR A 43 3.66 7.71 7.54
C THR A 43 3.32 8.52 8.80
N LYS A 44 3.63 9.82 8.84
CA LYS A 44 3.31 10.73 9.95
C LYS A 44 2.07 11.58 9.69
N LYS A 45 1.51 11.52 8.47
CA LYS A 45 0.28 12.26 8.15
C LYS A 45 -0.87 11.75 9.02
N PRO A 46 -1.77 12.64 9.48
CA PRO A 46 -2.92 12.24 10.29
C PRO A 46 -3.81 11.22 9.56
N GLU A 47 -3.92 11.33 8.23
CA GLU A 47 -4.63 10.38 7.37
C GLU A 47 -4.04 8.96 7.39
N TYR A 48 -2.72 8.86 7.52
CA TYR A 48 -2.01 7.59 7.62
C TYR A 48 -2.09 7.02 9.04
N LEU A 49 -1.85 7.86 10.05
CA LEU A 49 -1.94 7.49 11.46
C LEU A 49 -3.33 7.02 11.88
N ALA A 50 -4.39 7.59 11.29
CA ALA A 50 -5.76 7.14 11.51
C ALA A 50 -5.99 5.68 11.06
N LYS A 51 -5.23 5.20 10.07
CA LYS A 51 -5.30 3.82 9.56
C LYS A 51 -4.26 2.91 10.19
N PHE A 52 -3.08 3.45 10.46
CA PHE A 52 -1.92 2.77 10.99
C PHE A 52 -1.40 3.53 12.22
N PRO A 53 -1.98 3.28 13.42
CA PRO A 53 -1.63 4.01 14.64
C PRO A 53 -0.15 3.94 15.01
N LEU A 54 0.54 2.90 14.54
CA LEU A 54 1.98 2.67 14.79
C LEU A 54 2.90 3.36 13.77
N ALA A 55 2.37 4.05 12.75
CA ALA A 55 3.14 4.61 11.63
C ALA A 55 4.07 3.60 10.92
N ARG A 56 3.75 2.30 10.99
CA ARG A 56 4.57 1.22 10.43
C ARG A 56 4.08 0.80 9.05
N MET A 57 5.04 0.37 8.25
CA MET A 57 4.91 -0.01 6.84
C MET A 57 5.41 -1.45 6.58
#